data_AF-A0A382TI15-F1
#
_entry.id   AF-A0A382TI15-F1
#
_cell.length_a   1.000
_cell.length_b   1.000
_cell.length_c   1.000
_cell.angle_alpha   90.00
_cell.angle_beta   90.00
_cell.angle_gamma   90.00
#
_symmetry.space_group_name_H-M   'P 1'
#
loop_
_entity.id
_entity.type
_entity.pdbx_description
1 polymer ?
#
loop_
_entity_poly.entity_id
_entity_poly.type
_entity_poly.pdbx_seq_one_letter_code
_entity_poly.pdbx_strand_id
1 'polypeptide(L)'
;MSTIVVVSGGFDPVHKGHIALFESAKALGDTLVVALNSDKWLQRKKGRSFMLFEERRLIVRNLKMVDEVFSFTDNDNTAIDALKKVKRHYPDDTIVFANGGDRGKNNVPEQEVEGVEFVFSVGGDDKKNSSSDLIRNYKFGMTCTEWGYFNVLYNDENSRVKEVHLEAGSSMVMEKHLKKSEFWFVVKGECVVDYSWEETQEKSRKLLKHMHFYVPSNQFHNMRNETKLPCKILVMEYSNGTDFDHDFI
;
A
#
# COMPACT_ATOMS: atom_id res chain seq x y z
N MET A 1 -34.89 12.09 -11.40
CA MET A 1 -33.68 12.59 -10.78
C MET A 1 -33.01 11.41 -10.11
N SER A 2 -31.97 10.90 -10.76
CA SER A 2 -31.13 9.83 -10.27
C SER A 2 -29.93 10.43 -9.53
N THR A 3 -29.23 9.63 -8.75
CA THR A 3 -27.97 10.02 -8.11
C THR A 3 -26.79 9.47 -8.91
N ILE A 4 -25.97 10.37 -9.45
CA ILE A 4 -24.76 10.05 -10.19
C ILE A 4 -23.57 10.20 -9.26
N VAL A 5 -22.94 9.08 -8.93
CA VAL A 5 -21.74 9.03 -8.09
C VAL A 5 -20.51 9.09 -8.98
N VAL A 6 -19.57 9.98 -8.65
CA VAL A 6 -18.34 10.19 -9.39
C VAL A 6 -17.16 9.85 -8.50
N VAL A 7 -16.28 8.97 -8.98
CA VAL A 7 -14.98 8.69 -8.35
C VAL A 7 -13.89 9.07 -9.34
N SER A 8 -12.86 9.81 -8.89
CA SER A 8 -11.69 10.12 -9.73
C SER A 8 -10.42 9.41 -9.27
N GLY A 9 -9.56 9.06 -10.22
CA GLY A 9 -8.27 8.47 -9.91
C GLY A 9 -7.52 7.91 -11.11
N GLY A 10 -6.27 7.52 -10.85
CA GLY A 10 -5.41 6.88 -11.85
C GLY A 10 -5.62 5.38 -12.00
N PHE A 11 -5.98 4.68 -10.92
CA PHE A 11 -6.28 3.24 -10.88
C PHE A 11 -5.22 2.37 -11.58
N ASP A 12 -3.95 2.57 -11.22
CA ASP A 12 -2.79 2.10 -12.00
C ASP A 12 -1.71 1.38 -11.15
N PRO A 13 -1.63 0.03 -11.18
CA PRO A 13 -2.66 -0.89 -11.68
C PRO A 13 -3.89 -0.98 -10.76
N VAL A 14 -5.01 -1.49 -11.31
CA VAL A 14 -6.23 -1.82 -10.55
C VAL A 14 -5.93 -2.93 -9.55
N HIS A 15 -6.53 -2.87 -8.35
CA HIS A 15 -6.35 -3.85 -7.28
C HIS A 15 -7.56 -3.88 -6.34
N LYS A 16 -7.59 -4.83 -5.38
CA LYS A 16 -8.73 -5.04 -4.44
C LYS A 16 -9.23 -3.77 -3.74
N GLY A 17 -8.32 -2.87 -3.32
CA GLY A 17 -8.71 -1.58 -2.74
C GLY A 17 -9.52 -0.67 -3.67
N HIS A 18 -9.22 -0.67 -4.98
CA HIS A 18 -10.03 0.06 -5.96
C HIS A 18 -11.39 -0.60 -6.16
N ILE A 19 -11.47 -1.94 -6.13
CA ILE A 19 -12.74 -2.67 -6.20
C ILE A 19 -13.64 -2.29 -5.01
N ALA A 20 -13.12 -2.33 -3.78
CA ALA A 20 -13.87 -1.94 -2.59
C ALA A 20 -14.33 -0.47 -2.62
N LEU A 21 -13.49 0.44 -3.13
CA LEU A 21 -13.87 1.84 -3.37
C LEU A 21 -15.03 1.95 -4.36
N PHE A 22 -14.95 1.26 -5.51
CA PHE A 22 -16.00 1.31 -6.53
C PHE A 22 -17.31 0.70 -6.05
N GLU A 23 -17.28 -0.42 -5.32
CA GLU A 23 -18.48 -1.04 -4.73
C GLU A 23 -19.13 -0.10 -3.72
N SER A 24 -18.32 0.50 -2.84
CA SER A 24 -18.82 1.47 -1.85
C SER A 24 -19.39 2.72 -2.52
N ALA A 25 -18.75 3.21 -3.57
CA ALA A 25 -19.25 4.36 -4.33
C ALA A 25 -20.54 4.05 -5.07
N LYS A 26 -20.63 2.90 -5.76
CA LYS A 26 -21.85 2.46 -6.44
C LYS A 26 -23.04 2.33 -5.48
N ALA A 27 -22.81 1.96 -4.21
CA ALA A 27 -23.86 1.88 -3.21
C ALA A 27 -24.45 3.25 -2.79
N LEU A 28 -23.83 4.37 -3.17
CA LEU A 28 -24.29 5.73 -2.82
C LEU A 28 -25.27 6.32 -3.84
N GLY A 29 -25.53 5.65 -4.97
CA GLY A 29 -26.42 6.17 -6.00
C GLY A 29 -26.76 5.17 -7.09
N ASP A 30 -27.39 5.65 -8.15
CA ASP A 30 -27.93 4.81 -9.22
C ASP A 30 -26.88 4.52 -10.30
N THR A 31 -25.96 5.46 -10.55
CA THR A 31 -24.92 5.38 -11.59
C THR A 31 -23.56 5.72 -11.00
N LEU A 32 -22.55 4.89 -11.26
CA LEU A 32 -21.15 5.14 -10.94
C LEU A 32 -20.39 5.54 -12.22
N VAL A 33 -19.95 6.80 -12.23
CA VAL A 33 -19.00 7.33 -13.21
C VAL A 33 -17.60 7.32 -12.63
N VAL A 34 -16.67 6.62 -13.29
CA VAL A 34 -15.25 6.68 -12.95
C VAL A 34 -14.55 7.71 -13.85
N ALA A 35 -14.15 8.84 -13.28
CA ALA A 35 -13.33 9.84 -13.93
C ALA A 35 -11.86 9.39 -13.90
N LEU A 36 -11.37 8.88 -15.03
CA LEU A 36 -10.04 8.29 -15.13
C LEU A 36 -8.98 9.35 -15.47
N ASN A 37 -7.93 9.45 -14.64
CA ASN A 37 -6.82 10.36 -14.88
C ASN A 37 -5.98 9.97 -16.11
N SER A 38 -5.42 10.97 -16.78
CA SER A 38 -4.56 10.85 -17.94
C SER A 38 -3.18 10.25 -17.58
N ASP A 39 -2.47 9.73 -18.60
CA ASP A 39 -1.10 9.26 -18.42
C ASP A 39 -0.15 10.40 -18.01
N LYS A 40 -0.41 11.63 -18.49
CA LYS A 40 0.37 12.81 -18.11
C LYS A 40 0.21 13.13 -16.63
N TRP A 41 -0.98 12.96 -16.06
CA TRP A 41 -1.21 13.14 -14.63
C TRP A 41 -0.50 12.08 -13.80
N LEU A 42 -0.54 10.82 -14.23
CA LEU A 42 0.22 9.74 -13.59
C LEU A 42 1.73 10.02 -13.61
N GLN A 43 2.26 10.49 -14.73
CA GLN A 43 3.67 10.88 -14.85
C GLN A 43 4.02 12.04 -13.91
N ARG A 44 3.20 13.11 -13.84
CA ARG A 44 3.44 14.22 -12.88
C ARG A 44 3.40 13.76 -11.43
N LYS A 45 2.47 12.85 -11.08
CA LYS A 45 2.26 12.42 -9.70
C LYS A 45 3.22 11.32 -9.23
N LYS A 46 3.53 10.36 -10.09
CA LYS A 46 4.26 9.12 -9.75
C LYS A 46 5.56 8.94 -10.54
N GLY A 47 5.88 9.82 -11.49
CA GLY A 47 7.03 9.73 -12.38
C GLY A 47 6.85 8.76 -13.55
N ARG A 48 5.83 7.91 -13.54
CA ARG A 48 5.54 6.91 -14.59
C ARG A 48 4.09 6.46 -14.59
N SER A 49 3.65 5.91 -15.72
CA SER A 49 2.44 5.08 -15.82
C SER A 49 2.85 3.61 -15.90
N PHE A 50 2.16 2.72 -15.17
CA PHE A 50 2.32 1.27 -15.31
C PHE A 50 1.49 0.73 -16.48
N MET A 51 0.23 1.16 -16.61
CA MET A 51 -0.64 0.93 -17.78
C MET A 51 -1.00 2.25 -18.47
N LEU A 52 -1.14 2.21 -19.79
CA LEU A 52 -1.61 3.35 -20.58
C LEU A 52 -3.09 3.63 -20.32
N PHE A 53 -3.53 4.85 -20.62
CA PHE A 53 -4.90 5.29 -20.37
C PHE A 53 -5.96 4.35 -20.95
N GLU A 54 -5.81 3.93 -22.21
CA GLU A 54 -6.80 3.07 -22.86
C GLU A 54 -6.88 1.67 -22.24
N GLU A 55 -5.77 1.12 -21.75
CA GLU A 55 -5.75 -0.17 -21.04
C GLU A 55 -6.50 -0.06 -19.71
N ARG A 56 -6.20 0.99 -18.93
CA ARG A 56 -6.89 1.26 -17.67
C ARG A 56 -8.38 1.50 -17.89
N ARG A 57 -8.73 2.27 -18.92
CA ARG A 57 -10.13 2.53 -19.30
C ARG A 57 -10.86 1.24 -19.66
N LEU A 58 -10.22 0.37 -20.45
CA LEU A 58 -10.78 -0.91 -20.86
C LEU A 58 -11.02 -1.83 -19.67
N ILE A 59 -10.10 -1.90 -18.71
CA ILE A 59 -10.25 -2.71 -17.50
C ILE A 59 -11.38 -2.13 -16.63
N VAL A 60 -11.33 -0.84 -16.31
CA VAL A 60 -12.27 -0.20 -15.39
C VAL A 60 -13.71 -0.24 -15.93
N ARG A 61 -13.92 0.00 -17.23
CA ARG A 61 -15.27 0.00 -17.83
C ARG A 61 -15.94 -1.38 -17.86
N ASN A 62 -15.18 -2.46 -17.67
CA ASN A 62 -15.69 -3.83 -17.65
C ASN A 62 -15.91 -4.35 -16.22
N LEU A 63 -15.69 -3.52 -15.21
CA LEU A 63 -15.99 -3.89 -13.82
C LEU A 63 -17.49 -3.76 -13.57
N LYS A 64 -18.10 -4.80 -12.99
CA LYS A 64 -19.55 -4.93 -12.82
C LYS A 64 -20.24 -3.73 -12.16
N MET A 65 -19.56 -3.05 -11.22
CA MET A 65 -20.11 -1.93 -10.47
C MET A 65 -19.94 -0.56 -11.16
N VAL A 66 -19.17 -0.50 -12.25
CA VAL A 66 -18.88 0.75 -12.97
C VAL A 66 -19.81 0.84 -14.17
N ASP A 67 -20.61 1.91 -14.24
CA ASP A 67 -21.53 2.13 -15.36
C ASP A 67 -20.83 2.87 -16.50
N GLU A 68 -20.04 3.91 -16.19
CA GLU A 68 -19.36 4.72 -17.19
C GLU A 68 -17.93 5.12 -16.77
N VAL A 69 -17.06 5.31 -17.77
CA VAL A 69 -15.69 5.81 -17.56
C VAL A 69 -15.44 7.04 -18.39
N PHE A 70 -15.14 8.15 -17.72
CA PHE A 70 -14.96 9.46 -18.34
C PHE A 70 -13.48 9.81 -18.45
N SER A 71 -13.08 10.35 -19.59
CA SER A 71 -11.81 11.06 -19.76
C SER A 71 -11.99 12.56 -19.51
N PHE A 72 -10.99 13.19 -18.91
CA PHE A 72 -11.05 14.61 -18.59
C PHE A 72 -9.68 15.27 -18.64
N THR A 73 -9.70 16.61 -18.71
CA THR A 73 -8.49 17.42 -18.67
C THR A 73 -8.06 17.60 -17.23
N ASP A 74 -6.88 17.10 -16.88
CA ASP A 74 -6.35 17.09 -15.51
C ASP A 74 -5.00 17.82 -15.39
N ASN A 75 -4.74 18.78 -16.29
CA ASN A 75 -3.48 19.53 -16.36
C ASN A 75 -3.17 20.34 -15.08
N ASP A 76 -4.22 20.75 -14.36
CA ASP A 76 -4.16 21.44 -13.07
C ASP A 76 -4.05 20.49 -11.87
N ASN A 77 -4.01 19.17 -12.13
CA ASN A 77 -4.01 18.08 -11.17
C ASN A 77 -5.31 17.91 -10.36
N THR A 78 -6.41 18.52 -10.78
CA THR A 78 -7.73 18.39 -10.14
C THR A 78 -8.69 17.55 -11.00
N ALA A 79 -9.83 17.15 -10.43
CA ALA A 79 -10.96 16.55 -11.14
C ALA A 79 -12.09 17.55 -11.47
N ILE A 80 -11.83 18.86 -11.45
CA ILE A 80 -12.84 19.90 -11.72
C ILE A 80 -13.42 19.76 -13.13
N ASP A 81 -12.60 19.51 -14.17
CA ASP A 81 -13.10 19.27 -15.53
C ASP A 81 -14.00 18.03 -15.60
N ALA A 82 -13.69 16.99 -14.82
CA ALA A 82 -14.51 15.79 -14.75
C ALA A 82 -15.90 16.10 -14.22
N LEU A 83 -16.00 16.81 -13.08
CA LEU A 83 -17.29 17.17 -12.49
C LEU A 83 -18.10 18.08 -13.42
N LYS A 84 -17.46 19.05 -14.07
CA LYS A 84 -18.12 19.90 -15.08
C LYS A 84 -18.64 19.08 -16.26
N LYS A 85 -17.90 18.06 -16.70
CA LYS A 85 -18.35 17.13 -17.77
C LYS A 85 -19.53 16.28 -17.34
N VAL A 86 -19.49 15.71 -16.14
CA VAL A 86 -20.59 14.91 -15.59
C VAL A 86 -21.86 15.75 -15.45
N LYS A 87 -21.78 16.97 -14.89
CA LYS A 87 -22.93 17.88 -14.81
C LYS A 87 -23.54 18.22 -16.16
N ARG A 88 -22.73 18.38 -17.21
CA ARG A 88 -23.25 18.60 -18.58
C ARG A 88 -23.91 17.35 -19.16
N HIS A 89 -23.43 16.17 -18.79
CA HIS A 89 -23.97 14.89 -19.25
C HIS A 89 -25.27 14.52 -18.53
N TYR A 90 -25.39 14.87 -17.24
CA TYR A 90 -26.57 14.67 -16.40
C TYR A 90 -27.03 15.99 -15.78
N PRO A 91 -27.67 16.88 -16.56
CA PRO A 91 -28.01 18.24 -16.12
C PRO A 91 -29.11 18.28 -15.04
N ASP A 92 -29.98 17.27 -15.00
CA ASP A 92 -31.17 17.21 -14.13
C ASP A 92 -30.99 16.26 -12.94
N ASP A 93 -29.78 15.73 -12.73
CA ASP A 93 -29.50 14.71 -11.72
C ASP A 93 -28.62 15.23 -10.59
N THR A 94 -28.67 14.54 -9.44
CA THR A 94 -27.82 14.87 -8.29
C THR A 94 -26.43 14.28 -8.51
N ILE A 95 -25.40 15.12 -8.42
CA ILE A 95 -24.01 14.67 -8.55
C ILE A 95 -23.35 14.54 -7.17
N VAL A 96 -22.83 13.35 -6.88
CA VAL A 96 -22.10 13.04 -5.64
C VAL A 96 -20.65 12.70 -5.99
N PHE A 97 -19.68 13.48 -5.53
CA PHE A 97 -18.26 13.16 -5.66
C PHE A 97 -17.78 12.34 -4.45
N ALA A 98 -17.41 11.09 -4.70
CA ALA A 98 -16.94 10.14 -3.69
C ALA A 98 -15.41 10.05 -3.70
N ASN A 99 -14.77 10.49 -2.62
CA ASN A 99 -13.33 10.36 -2.42
C ASN A 99 -12.98 9.17 -1.52
N GLY A 100 -11.98 8.40 -1.93
CA GLY A 100 -11.40 7.34 -1.10
C GLY A 100 -10.29 7.83 -0.15
N GLY A 101 -10.21 7.23 1.04
CA GLY A 101 -9.14 7.43 2.03
C GLY A 101 -9.09 8.81 2.71
N ASP A 102 -7.95 9.10 3.34
CA ASP A 102 -7.67 10.24 4.25
C ASP A 102 -7.75 11.66 3.66
N ARG A 103 -8.35 11.86 2.47
CA ARG A 103 -8.58 13.20 1.93
C ARG A 103 -9.71 13.87 2.73
N GLY A 104 -9.33 14.56 3.80
CA GLY A 104 -10.25 15.37 4.59
C GLY A 104 -10.76 16.60 3.83
N LYS A 105 -11.86 17.19 4.34
CA LYS A 105 -12.55 18.38 3.81
C LYS A 105 -11.66 19.60 3.50
N ASN A 106 -10.41 19.63 3.96
CA ASN A 106 -9.53 20.80 3.84
C ASN A 106 -8.60 20.76 2.61
N ASN A 107 -8.67 19.75 1.74
CA ASN A 107 -7.75 19.61 0.60
C ASN A 107 -8.38 19.00 -0.66
N VAL A 108 -9.61 19.43 -1.00
CA VAL A 108 -10.35 18.95 -2.18
C VAL A 108 -10.74 20.15 -3.05
N PRO A 109 -9.89 20.56 -4.02
CA PRO A 109 -10.17 21.68 -4.92
C PRO A 109 -11.50 21.54 -5.68
N GLU A 110 -11.95 20.30 -5.87
CA GLU A 110 -13.21 19.99 -6.53
C GLU A 110 -14.44 20.62 -5.85
N GLN A 111 -14.35 20.98 -4.57
CA GLN A 111 -15.44 21.66 -3.83
C GLN A 111 -15.81 23.04 -4.40
N GLU A 112 -14.98 23.62 -5.27
CA GLU A 112 -15.32 24.83 -6.03
C GLU A 112 -16.45 24.61 -7.06
N VAL A 113 -16.76 23.36 -7.41
CA VAL A 113 -17.84 23.05 -8.34
C VAL A 113 -19.17 23.07 -7.60
N GLU A 114 -19.95 24.14 -7.82
CA GLU A 114 -21.29 24.28 -7.25
C GLU A 114 -22.22 23.13 -7.65
N GLY A 115 -23.18 22.78 -6.76
CA GLY A 115 -24.18 21.75 -7.03
C GLY A 115 -23.62 20.33 -7.12
N VAL A 116 -22.51 20.06 -6.42
CA VAL A 116 -21.93 18.72 -6.23
C VAL A 116 -21.88 18.42 -4.74
N GLU A 117 -22.41 17.28 -4.33
CA GLU A 117 -22.30 16.78 -2.97
C GLU A 117 -20.99 16.00 -2.78
N PHE A 118 -20.39 16.05 -1.60
CA PHE A 118 -19.09 15.41 -1.34
C PHE A 118 -19.19 14.37 -0.23
N VAL A 119 -18.76 13.15 -0.54
CA VAL A 119 -18.65 12.04 0.41
C VAL A 119 -17.18 11.63 0.53
N PHE A 120 -16.69 11.56 1.77
CA PHE A 120 -15.30 11.24 2.08
C PHE A 120 -15.20 9.86 2.76
N SER A 121 -14.00 9.30 2.80
CA SER A 121 -13.73 7.99 3.41
C SER A 121 -14.49 6.82 2.76
N VAL A 122 -14.80 6.93 1.47
CA VAL A 122 -15.48 5.85 0.72
C VAL A 122 -14.49 4.69 0.49
N GLY A 123 -14.92 3.45 0.76
CA GLY A 123 -14.06 2.26 0.66
C GLY A 123 -13.30 1.87 1.95
N GLY A 124 -13.56 2.59 3.06
CA GLY A 124 -13.01 2.29 4.39
C GLY A 124 -11.60 2.82 4.66
N ASP A 125 -11.19 2.78 5.93
CA ASP A 125 -9.87 3.25 6.39
C ASP A 125 -8.76 2.20 6.16
N ASP A 126 -9.14 0.95 5.92
CA ASP A 126 -8.22 -0.14 5.62
C ASP A 126 -7.73 -0.05 4.17
N LYS A 127 -6.64 0.70 3.94
CA LYS A 127 -5.84 0.59 2.70
C LYS A 127 -5.16 -0.78 2.64
N LYS A 128 -5.94 -1.83 2.31
CA LYS A 128 -5.47 -3.24 2.34
C LYS A 128 -4.43 -3.58 1.27
N ASN A 129 -4.10 -2.68 0.33
CA ASN A 129 -3.02 -2.77 -0.67
C ASN A 129 -2.93 -1.45 -1.46
N SER A 130 -1.72 -1.03 -1.86
CA SER A 130 -1.54 0.00 -2.89
C SER A 130 -0.91 -0.55 -4.17
N SER A 131 -1.21 0.07 -5.31
CA SER A 131 -0.56 -0.22 -6.60
C SER A 131 0.97 -0.16 -6.52
N SER A 132 1.50 0.78 -5.73
CA SER A 132 2.94 0.94 -5.54
C SER A 132 3.53 -0.26 -4.80
N ASP A 133 2.83 -0.79 -3.80
CA ASP A 133 3.25 -1.98 -3.07
C ASP A 133 3.26 -3.20 -3.98
N LEU A 134 2.23 -3.38 -4.83
CA LEU A 134 2.20 -4.50 -5.78
C LEU A 134 3.41 -4.50 -6.74
N ILE A 135 3.73 -3.34 -7.34
CA ILE A 135 4.86 -3.24 -8.26
C ILE A 135 6.19 -3.43 -7.52
N ARG A 136 6.32 -2.88 -6.31
CA ARG A 136 7.49 -3.08 -5.45
C ARG A 136 7.66 -4.56 -5.11
N ASN A 137 6.57 -5.22 -4.73
CA ASN A 137 6.55 -6.63 -4.35
C ASN A 137 6.95 -7.55 -5.49
N TYR A 138 6.50 -7.26 -6.71
CA TYR A 138 6.97 -7.94 -7.91
C TYR A 138 8.47 -7.70 -8.14
N LYS A 139 8.92 -6.43 -8.08
CA LYS A 139 10.32 -6.07 -8.35
C LYS A 139 11.31 -6.74 -7.38
N PHE A 140 10.94 -6.87 -6.12
CA PHE A 140 11.84 -7.31 -5.04
C PHE A 140 11.51 -8.71 -4.49
N GLY A 141 10.72 -9.52 -5.21
CA GLY A 141 10.44 -10.90 -4.83
C GLY A 141 9.81 -11.03 -3.44
N MET A 142 8.54 -10.62 -3.31
CA MET A 142 7.80 -10.76 -2.05
C MET A 142 7.65 -12.24 -1.66
N THR A 143 8.00 -12.56 -0.42
CA THR A 143 7.75 -13.87 0.20
C THR A 143 6.78 -13.69 1.37
N CYS A 144 5.66 -14.40 1.34
CA CYS A 144 4.68 -14.42 2.43
C CYS A 144 5.03 -15.50 3.46
N THR A 145 4.74 -15.20 4.73
CA THR A 145 4.94 -16.09 5.88
C THR A 145 3.69 -16.04 6.77
N GLU A 146 3.65 -16.85 7.83
CA GLU A 146 2.54 -16.80 8.80
C GLU A 146 2.53 -15.50 9.61
N TRP A 147 3.69 -14.86 9.78
CA TRP A 147 3.84 -13.65 10.58
C TRP A 147 3.74 -12.36 9.76
N GLY A 148 3.71 -12.44 8.43
CA GLY A 148 3.64 -11.30 7.52
C GLY A 148 4.29 -11.58 6.17
N TYR A 149 5.18 -10.69 5.73
CA TYR A 149 5.91 -10.87 4.48
C TYR A 149 7.23 -10.10 4.48
N PHE A 150 8.13 -10.44 3.56
CA PHE A 150 9.34 -9.65 3.31
C PHE A 150 9.65 -9.51 1.81
N ASN A 151 10.38 -8.45 1.48
CA ASN A 151 10.95 -8.21 0.16
C ASN A 151 12.47 -8.28 0.25
N VAL A 152 13.13 -8.86 -0.76
CA VAL A 152 14.59 -8.85 -0.86
C VAL A 152 15.01 -7.66 -1.73
N LEU A 153 15.50 -6.61 -1.08
CA LEU A 153 15.89 -5.36 -1.73
C LEU A 153 17.28 -5.43 -2.37
N TYR A 154 18.16 -6.26 -1.80
CA TYR A 154 19.52 -6.51 -2.25
C TYR A 154 19.93 -7.92 -1.87
N ASN A 155 20.69 -8.60 -2.72
CA ASN A 155 21.22 -9.93 -2.48
C ASN A 155 22.48 -10.15 -3.33
N ASP A 156 23.60 -10.47 -2.69
CA ASP A 156 24.82 -10.95 -3.32
C ASP A 156 25.34 -12.22 -2.60
N GLU A 157 26.59 -12.60 -2.81
CA GLU A 157 27.19 -13.80 -2.21
C GLU A 157 27.33 -13.75 -0.68
N ASN A 158 27.46 -12.57 -0.07
CA ASN A 158 27.80 -12.42 1.34
C ASN A 158 26.88 -11.45 2.09
N SER A 159 25.88 -10.87 1.42
CA SER A 159 25.04 -9.81 1.97
C SER A 159 23.64 -9.82 1.37
N ARG A 160 22.64 -9.59 2.23
CA ARG A 160 21.23 -9.49 1.86
C ARG A 160 20.55 -8.40 2.65
N VAL A 161 19.72 -7.61 1.97
CA VAL A 161 18.89 -6.59 2.62
C VAL A 161 17.44 -6.94 2.40
N LYS A 162 16.72 -7.20 3.48
CA LYS A 162 15.28 -7.45 3.48
C LYS A 162 14.52 -6.24 4.01
N GLU A 163 13.40 -5.92 3.38
CA GLU A 163 12.33 -5.15 4.02
C GLU A 163 11.31 -6.14 4.57
N VAL A 164 11.26 -6.25 5.89
CA VAL A 164 10.37 -7.13 6.63
C VAL A 164 9.15 -6.35 7.08
N HIS A 165 7.97 -6.92 6.86
CA HIS A 165 6.68 -6.42 7.36
C HIS A 165 6.11 -7.46 8.31
N LEU A 166 6.11 -7.13 9.59
CA LEU A 166 5.61 -7.96 10.67
C LEU A 166 4.20 -7.51 11.02
N GLU A 167 3.21 -8.38 10.80
CA GLU A 167 1.79 -8.09 11.02
C GLU A 167 1.48 -7.81 12.50
N ALA A 168 0.33 -7.18 12.74
CA ALA A 168 -0.13 -6.92 14.10
C ALA A 168 -0.38 -8.24 14.87
N GLY A 169 0.15 -8.34 16.09
CA GLY A 169 -0.01 -9.51 16.95
C GLY A 169 0.82 -10.75 16.54
N SER A 170 1.70 -10.65 15.54
CA SER A 170 2.46 -11.80 15.04
C SER A 170 3.86 -11.93 15.65
N SER A 171 4.43 -13.13 15.52
CA SER A 171 5.77 -13.49 16.00
C SER A 171 6.51 -14.27 14.92
N MET A 172 7.78 -13.94 14.72
CA MET A 172 8.70 -14.83 14.03
C MET A 172 9.05 -16.04 14.90
N VAL A 173 9.55 -17.08 14.25
CA VAL A 173 10.10 -18.25 14.95
C VAL A 173 11.46 -17.87 15.52
N MET A 174 11.78 -18.40 16.71
CA MET A 174 13.12 -18.27 17.29
C MET A 174 14.12 -19.06 16.44
N GLU A 175 15.17 -18.39 15.98
CA GLU A 175 16.19 -18.99 15.14
C GLU A 175 17.59 -18.59 15.58
N LYS A 176 18.58 -19.39 15.18
CA LYS A 176 20.01 -19.07 15.36
C LYS A 176 20.77 -19.27 14.06
N HIS A 177 21.56 -18.27 13.68
CA HIS A 177 22.45 -18.35 12.52
C HIS A 177 23.89 -18.63 12.93
N LEU A 178 24.52 -19.63 12.31
CA LEU A 178 25.88 -20.03 12.67
C LEU A 178 26.96 -19.11 12.06
N LYS A 179 26.81 -18.70 10.78
CA LYS A 179 27.84 -17.92 10.06
C LYS A 179 27.39 -16.51 9.66
N LYS A 180 26.14 -16.14 9.94
CA LYS A 180 25.52 -14.89 9.53
C LYS A 180 25.25 -14.00 10.74
N SER A 181 25.46 -12.70 10.59
CA SER A 181 25.04 -11.68 11.55
C SER A 181 24.01 -10.76 10.89
N GLU A 182 23.19 -10.11 11.71
CA GLU A 182 22.12 -9.25 11.23
C GLU A 182 22.14 -7.87 11.92
N PHE A 183 21.79 -6.85 11.16
CA PHE A 183 21.49 -5.52 11.68
C PHE A 183 20.05 -5.16 11.34
N TRP A 184 19.26 -4.89 12.36
CA TRP A 184 17.84 -4.58 12.24
C TRP A 184 17.61 -3.10 12.50
N PHE A 185 16.83 -2.45 11.64
CA PHE A 185 16.44 -1.04 11.80
C PHE A 185 14.94 -0.86 11.64
N VAL A 186 14.27 -0.33 12.66
CA VAL A 186 12.82 -0.12 12.65
C VAL A 186 12.48 1.13 11.84
N VAL A 187 11.90 0.95 10.66
CA VAL A 187 11.51 2.05 9.77
C VAL A 187 10.18 2.67 10.21
N LYS A 188 9.22 1.83 10.63
CA LYS A 188 7.88 2.25 11.04
C LYS A 188 7.32 1.27 12.06
N GLY A 189 6.58 1.79 13.04
CA GLY A 189 5.97 0.97 14.09
C GLY A 189 6.94 0.71 15.23
N GLU A 190 6.66 -0.33 15.99
CA GLU A 190 7.49 -0.83 17.09
C GLU A 190 7.39 -2.36 17.15
N CYS A 191 8.41 -2.99 17.69
CA CYS A 191 8.46 -4.44 17.89
C CYS A 191 9.23 -4.77 19.18
N VAL A 192 9.13 -6.03 19.60
CA VAL A 192 9.94 -6.60 20.67
C VAL A 192 10.87 -7.63 20.04
N VAL A 193 12.14 -7.58 20.41
CA VAL A 193 13.14 -8.58 20.03
C VAL A 193 13.40 -9.45 21.25
N ASP A 194 13.15 -10.74 21.15
CA ASP A 194 13.65 -11.70 22.13
C ASP A 194 14.97 -12.28 21.63
N TYR A 195 15.92 -12.46 22.54
CA TYR A 195 17.25 -12.95 22.22
C TYR A 195 17.90 -13.68 23.39
N SER A 196 18.72 -14.66 23.08
CA SER A 196 19.49 -15.42 24.06
C SER A 196 20.78 -15.99 23.48
N TRP A 197 21.75 -16.27 24.36
CA TRP A 197 22.95 -17.03 24.02
C TRP A 197 22.81 -18.51 24.40
N GLU A 198 21.86 -18.83 25.27
CA GLU A 198 21.54 -20.16 25.78
C GLU A 198 20.02 -20.35 25.75
N GLU A 199 19.54 -21.58 25.52
CA GLU A 199 18.09 -21.87 25.45
C GLU A 199 17.32 -21.48 26.72
N THR A 200 17.99 -21.42 27.86
CA THR A 200 17.37 -21.19 29.17
C THR A 200 17.36 -19.72 29.62
N GLN A 201 17.96 -18.79 28.86
CA GLN A 201 18.11 -17.39 29.25
C GLN A 201 17.56 -16.42 28.22
N GLU A 202 16.25 -16.15 28.27
CA GLU A 202 15.60 -15.22 27.34
C GLU A 202 15.66 -13.78 27.86
N LYS A 203 16.11 -12.86 27.00
CA LYS A 203 16.04 -11.41 27.22
C LYS A 203 15.14 -10.81 26.15
N SER A 204 14.42 -9.75 26.50
CA SER A 204 13.58 -9.01 25.55
C SER A 204 13.97 -7.55 25.50
N ARG A 205 13.91 -6.95 24.30
CA ARG A 205 14.12 -5.51 24.11
C ARG A 205 13.06 -4.95 23.18
N LYS A 206 12.35 -3.92 23.66
CA LYS A 206 11.43 -3.13 22.82
C LYS A 206 12.21 -2.18 21.91
N LEU A 207 11.90 -2.19 20.62
CA LEU A 207 12.43 -1.28 19.62
C LEU A 207 11.31 -0.36 19.12
N LEU A 208 11.54 0.95 19.23
CA LEU A 208 10.67 1.97 18.65
C LEU A 208 11.16 2.36 17.24
N LYS A 209 10.36 3.16 16.55
CA LYS A 209 10.74 3.76 15.27
C LYS A 209 12.14 4.41 15.35
N HIS A 210 12.97 4.09 14.36
CA HIS A 210 14.38 4.48 14.21
C HIS A 210 15.36 3.89 15.24
N MET A 211 14.92 2.96 16.08
CA MET A 211 15.84 2.13 16.87
C MET A 211 16.38 0.98 16.03
N HIS A 212 17.46 0.39 16.51
CA HIS A 212 18.12 -0.73 15.89
C HIS A 212 18.47 -1.83 16.89
N PHE A 213 18.72 -3.02 16.36
CA PHE A 213 19.24 -4.16 17.11
C PHE A 213 20.27 -4.88 16.24
N TYR A 214 21.36 -5.30 16.87
CA TYR A 214 22.40 -6.08 16.20
C TYR A 214 22.34 -7.51 16.72
N VAL A 215 22.20 -8.45 15.80
CA VAL A 215 22.18 -9.88 16.05
C VAL A 215 23.54 -10.44 15.62
N PRO A 216 24.47 -10.70 16.55
CA PRO A 216 25.69 -11.43 16.22
C PRO A 216 25.39 -12.88 15.83
N SER A 217 26.30 -13.50 15.07
CA SER A 217 26.21 -14.94 14.82
C SER A 217 26.21 -15.75 16.13
N ASN A 218 25.54 -16.90 16.09
CA ASN A 218 25.32 -17.84 17.19
C ASN A 218 24.41 -17.33 18.33
N GLN A 219 23.74 -16.19 18.15
CA GLN A 219 22.69 -15.74 19.07
C GLN A 219 21.32 -16.27 18.61
N PHE A 220 20.57 -16.86 19.52
CA PHE A 220 19.14 -17.10 19.29
C PHE A 220 18.40 -15.77 19.32
N HIS A 221 17.50 -15.57 18.37
CA HIS A 221 16.73 -14.34 18.27
C HIS A 221 15.40 -14.58 17.56
N ASN A 222 14.42 -13.74 17.87
CA ASN A 222 13.19 -13.62 17.12
C ASN A 222 12.74 -12.15 17.09
N MET A 223 11.60 -11.90 16.45
CA MET A 223 10.91 -10.63 16.56
C MET A 223 9.40 -10.82 16.71
N ARG A 224 8.80 -10.02 17.59
CA ARG A 224 7.36 -9.97 17.85
C ARG A 224 6.78 -8.59 17.66
N ASN A 225 5.57 -8.52 17.13
CA ASN A 225 4.79 -7.30 17.08
C ASN A 225 3.57 -7.45 17.99
N GLU A 226 3.67 -6.94 19.21
CA GLU A 226 2.57 -6.97 20.19
C GLU A 226 1.53 -5.85 19.97
N THR A 227 1.72 -5.02 18.94
CA THR A 227 0.84 -3.88 18.68
C THR A 227 -0.33 -4.25 17.76
N LYS A 228 -1.28 -3.31 17.63
CA LYS A 228 -2.42 -3.41 16.71
C LYS A 228 -2.10 -2.95 15.29
N LEU A 229 -0.89 -2.47 15.03
CA LEU A 229 -0.48 -1.96 13.73
C LEU A 229 0.73 -2.76 13.20
N PRO A 230 0.87 -2.94 11.89
CA PRO A 230 2.04 -3.62 11.34
C PRO A 230 3.33 -2.83 11.59
N CYS A 231 4.43 -3.56 11.82
CA CYS A 231 5.77 -3.02 12.01
C CYS A 231 6.62 -3.29 10.75
N LYS A 232 7.42 -2.30 10.35
CA LYS A 232 8.31 -2.39 9.19
C LYS A 232 9.76 -2.26 9.64
N ILE A 233 10.59 -3.23 9.23
CA ILE A 233 11.98 -3.34 9.61
C ILE A 233 12.85 -3.53 8.36
N LEU A 234 14.01 -2.89 8.32
CA LEU A 234 15.09 -3.28 7.42
C LEU A 234 16.02 -4.25 8.14
N VAL A 235 16.22 -5.42 7.54
CA VAL A 235 17.12 -6.46 8.05
C VAL A 235 18.28 -6.56 7.08
N MET A 236 19.47 -6.19 7.52
CA MET A 236 20.72 -6.32 6.78
C MET A 236 21.46 -7.53 7.31
N GLU A 237 21.61 -8.54 6.47
CA GLU A 237 22.27 -9.79 6.77
C GLU A 237 23.63 -9.81 6.08
N TYR A 238 24.66 -10.27 6.78
CA TYR A 238 25.99 -10.45 6.17
C TYR A 238 26.74 -11.64 6.78
N SER A 239 27.62 -12.25 5.99
CA SER A 239 28.55 -13.30 6.40
C SER A 239 29.99 -12.95 5.98
N ASN A 240 30.97 -13.46 6.72
CA ASN A 240 32.39 -13.34 6.35
C ASN A 240 32.86 -14.50 5.45
N GLY A 241 31.96 -15.39 5.02
CA GLY A 241 32.25 -16.57 4.20
C GLY A 241 31.17 -16.84 3.17
N THR A 242 31.48 -17.68 2.18
CA THR A 242 30.76 -17.82 0.88
C THR A 242 29.46 -18.64 0.91
N ASP A 243 28.89 -18.94 2.06
CA ASP A 243 27.76 -19.88 2.18
C ASP A 243 26.63 -19.25 3.01
N PHE A 244 25.71 -18.58 2.31
CA PHE A 244 24.78 -17.60 2.87
C PHE A 244 23.35 -18.15 3.13
N ASP A 245 22.98 -19.28 2.52
CA ASP A 245 21.60 -19.76 2.47
C ASP A 245 21.32 -21.03 3.30
N HIS A 246 22.32 -21.60 3.98
CA HIS A 246 22.19 -22.87 4.72
C HIS A 246 22.64 -22.81 6.19
N ASP A 247 22.16 -21.81 6.94
CA ASP A 247 22.59 -21.56 8.33
C ASP A 247 21.44 -21.33 9.31
N PHE A 248 20.64 -22.37 9.57
CA PHE A 248 19.60 -22.32 10.60
C PHE A 248 19.71 -23.56 11.51
N ILE A 249 19.64 -23.34 12.82
CA ILE A 249 19.33 -24.34 13.85
C ILE A 249 18.09 -23.86 14.60
#